data_AF-A0A2K8YU70-F1
#
_entry.id   AF-A0A2K8YU70-F1
#
_cell.length_a   1.000
_cell.length_b   1.000
_cell.length_c   1.000
_cell.angle_alpha   90.00
_cell.angle_beta   90.00
_cell.angle_gamma   90.00
#
_symmetry.space_group_name_H-M   'P 1'
#
loop_
_entity.id
_entity.type
_entity.pdbx_description
1 polymer ?
#
loop_
_entity_poly.entity_id
_entity_poly.type
_entity_poly.pdbx_seq_one_letter_code
_entity_poly.pdbx_strand_id
1 'polypeptide(L)'
;MQRSAFFTLLTTIIFGSCQKDKLIGPSDLLYNRWHLTQTRTLDSHVWQSRDTDAYYTIEYRQDGTVAYQRNGVTTPANCCAPTKFNRQGIVVNYTDWVICPTAFCATTKKTIITQLTDDLLELNDGYTISQYEVAK
;
A
#
# COMPACT_ATOMS: atom_id res chain seq x y z
N MET A 1 70.42 -29.16 -6.70
CA MET A 1 70.34 -28.63 -5.31
C MET A 1 69.28 -27.53 -5.28
N GLN A 2 68.48 -27.46 -4.19
CA GLN A 2 67.38 -26.52 -3.89
C GLN A 2 66.03 -26.88 -4.56
N ARG A 3 65.21 -27.74 -3.93
CA ARG A 3 64.22 -27.54 -2.85
C ARG A 3 62.87 -26.96 -3.34
N SER A 4 61.83 -27.79 -3.16
CA SER A 4 60.44 -27.56 -2.72
C SER A 4 59.86 -26.13 -2.83
N ALA A 5 58.59 -25.92 -3.19
CA ALA A 5 57.41 -26.60 -2.68
C ALA A 5 56.17 -26.27 -3.53
N PHE A 6 55.26 -27.23 -3.60
CA PHE A 6 53.83 -27.05 -3.90
C PHE A 6 53.23 -25.91 -3.05
N PHE A 7 52.45 -25.02 -3.67
CA PHE A 7 51.27 -24.45 -3.03
C PHE A 7 50.23 -24.10 -4.10
N THR A 8 49.32 -25.03 -4.29
CA THR A 8 48.01 -24.87 -4.91
C THR A 8 47.24 -23.79 -4.16
N LEU A 9 46.81 -22.71 -4.82
CA LEU A 9 45.74 -21.85 -4.29
C LEU A 9 44.64 -21.72 -5.34
N LEU A 10 43.82 -22.77 -5.33
CA LEU A 10 42.50 -22.82 -5.93
C LEU A 10 41.53 -22.03 -5.04
N THR A 11 40.56 -21.37 -5.68
CA THR A 11 39.23 -20.97 -5.13
C THR A 11 39.15 -19.88 -4.06
N THR A 12 38.66 -18.71 -4.48
CA THR A 12 37.58 -18.00 -3.77
C THR A 12 36.78 -17.21 -4.82
N ILE A 13 35.89 -17.88 -5.55
CA ILE A 13 34.42 -17.81 -5.38
C ILE A 13 33.91 -16.39 -5.11
N ILE A 14 33.20 -15.94 -6.14
CA ILE A 14 32.40 -14.74 -6.34
C ILE A 14 31.39 -14.57 -5.19
N PHE A 15 31.51 -13.49 -4.41
CA PHE A 15 30.46 -12.98 -3.52
C PHE A 15 30.62 -11.45 -3.43
N GLY A 16 29.64 -10.60 -3.73
CA GLY A 16 28.35 -10.83 -4.33
C GLY A 16 27.92 -9.53 -4.99
N SER A 17 27.55 -9.58 -6.26
CA SER A 17 26.60 -8.60 -6.77
C SER A 17 25.31 -8.89 -6.00
N CYS A 18 24.93 -8.00 -5.09
CA CYS A 18 23.56 -7.92 -4.63
C CYS A 18 22.72 -7.42 -5.82
N GLN A 19 22.55 -8.30 -6.82
CA GLN A 19 21.38 -8.23 -7.67
C GLN A 19 20.25 -8.59 -6.72
N LYS A 20 19.63 -7.57 -6.14
CA LYS A 20 18.24 -7.69 -5.73
C LYS A 20 17.52 -8.04 -7.02
N ASP A 21 17.34 -9.34 -7.24
CA ASP A 21 16.29 -9.86 -8.11
C ASP A 21 14.98 -9.29 -7.58
N LYS A 22 14.64 -8.10 -8.06
CA LYS A 22 13.42 -7.36 -7.72
C LYS A 22 12.54 -7.26 -8.95
N LEU A 23 12.34 -8.37 -9.64
CA LEU A 23 11.39 -8.44 -10.75
C LEU A 23 10.65 -9.77 -10.74
N ILE A 24 9.88 -10.04 -9.69
CA ILE A 24 8.59 -10.76 -9.82
C ILE A 24 7.59 -10.10 -8.85
N GLY A 25 7.00 -9.00 -9.31
CA GLY A 25 5.98 -8.19 -8.61
C GLY A 25 6.28 -6.68 -8.71
N PRO A 26 5.32 -5.81 -9.06
CA PRO A 26 5.53 -4.36 -9.15
C PRO A 26 6.12 -3.81 -7.85
N SER A 27 7.27 -3.17 -7.98
CA SER A 27 7.98 -2.45 -6.93
C SER A 27 7.27 -1.16 -6.48
N ASP A 28 5.99 -1.03 -6.79
CA ASP A 28 5.21 0.18 -6.54
C ASP A 28 4.63 0.13 -5.13
N LEU A 29 4.97 1.15 -4.35
CA LEU A 29 4.66 1.26 -2.93
C LEU A 29 3.16 1.21 -2.64
N LEU A 30 2.31 1.62 -3.59
CA LEU A 30 0.86 1.56 -3.40
C LEU A 30 0.37 0.14 -3.08
N TYR A 31 1.03 -0.89 -3.61
CA TYR A 31 0.65 -2.29 -3.41
C TYR A 31 1.08 -2.85 -2.04
N ASN A 32 1.59 -2.01 -1.14
CA ASN A 32 1.73 -2.34 0.27
C ASN A 32 0.36 -2.41 0.97
N ARG A 33 0.39 -2.94 2.20
CA ARG A 33 -0.73 -2.81 3.13
C ARG A 33 -0.60 -1.48 3.88
N TRP A 34 -1.70 -0.75 3.96
CA TRP A 34 -1.75 0.61 4.48
C TRP A 34 -2.76 0.71 5.62
N HIS A 35 -2.33 1.14 6.79
CA HIS A 35 -3.18 1.34 7.94
C HIS A 35 -3.64 2.79 8.03
N LEU A 36 -4.96 3.00 8.11
CA LEU A 36 -5.54 4.34 8.21
C LEU A 36 -5.28 4.93 9.60
N THR A 37 -4.47 5.99 9.68
CA THR A 37 -4.13 6.64 10.95
C THR A 37 -5.02 7.84 11.22
N GLN A 38 -5.26 8.67 10.21
CA GLN A 38 -6.02 9.90 10.39
C GLN A 38 -6.69 10.42 9.12
N THR A 39 -7.73 11.22 9.31
CA THR A 39 -8.45 11.91 8.24
C THR A 39 -8.74 13.35 8.61
N ARG A 40 -8.84 14.24 7.62
CA ARG A 40 -9.42 15.58 7.78
C ARG A 40 -10.28 15.94 6.58
N THR A 41 -11.25 16.83 6.76
CA THR A 41 -11.93 17.45 5.63
C THR A 41 -11.00 18.46 4.93
N LEU A 42 -11.24 18.72 3.64
CA LEU A 42 -10.37 19.63 2.87
C LEU A 42 -10.32 21.06 3.42
N ASP A 43 -11.44 21.54 3.97
CA ASP A 43 -11.62 22.86 4.56
C ASP A 43 -11.12 22.96 6.02
N SER A 44 -10.75 21.83 6.63
CA SER A 44 -10.29 21.77 8.01
C SER A 44 -8.79 21.57 8.10
N HIS A 45 -8.19 22.21 9.10
CA HIS A 45 -6.80 21.96 9.53
C HIS A 45 -6.71 20.95 10.69
N VAL A 46 -7.85 20.47 11.19
CA VAL A 46 -7.92 19.56 12.33
C VAL A 46 -7.97 18.12 11.83
N TRP A 47 -6.97 17.33 12.24
CA TRP A 47 -6.93 15.90 11.99
C TRP A 47 -7.77 15.13 13.00
N GLN A 48 -8.53 14.15 12.51
CA GLN A 48 -9.25 13.17 13.30
C GLN A 48 -8.50 11.86 13.25
N SER A 49 -8.03 11.38 14.40
CA SER A 49 -7.45 10.04 14.52
C SER A 49 -8.52 8.98 14.23
N ARG A 50 -8.11 7.93 13.51
CA ARG A 50 -8.96 6.78 13.14
C ARG A 50 -8.55 5.49 13.83
N ASP A 51 -7.44 5.50 14.58
CA ASP A 51 -7.00 4.37 15.40
C ASP A 51 -7.66 4.41 16.80
N THR A 52 -9.01 4.48 16.82
CA THR A 52 -9.77 4.69 18.06
C THR A 52 -10.48 3.45 18.56
N ASP A 53 -10.86 2.52 17.67
CA ASP A 53 -11.64 1.33 18.01
C ASP A 53 -11.12 0.03 17.35
N ALA A 54 -10.41 0.13 16.23
CA ALA A 54 -9.77 -1.01 15.58
C ALA A 54 -8.68 -0.55 14.60
N TYR A 55 -7.77 -1.48 14.32
CA TYR A 55 -6.74 -1.30 13.32
C TYR A 55 -7.31 -1.60 11.93
N TYR A 56 -7.64 -0.56 11.16
CA TYR A 56 -8.17 -0.68 9.81
C TYR A 56 -7.05 -0.61 8.78
N THR A 57 -6.96 -1.65 7.94
CA THR A 57 -5.96 -1.73 6.87
C THR A 57 -6.66 -1.83 5.52
N ILE A 58 -6.12 -1.11 4.53
CA ILE A 58 -6.47 -1.22 3.12
C ILE A 58 -5.28 -1.80 2.34
N GLU A 59 -5.56 -2.66 1.38
CA GLU A 59 -4.59 -3.24 0.46
C GLU A 59 -5.08 -3.04 -0.97
N TYR A 60 -4.34 -2.25 -1.75
CA TYR A 60 -4.53 -2.17 -3.19
C TYR A 60 -3.82 -3.35 -3.84
N ARG A 61 -4.55 -4.19 -4.56
CA ARG A 61 -3.98 -5.37 -5.24
C ARG A 61 -3.78 -5.11 -6.72
N GLN A 62 -2.86 -5.87 -7.31
CA GLN A 62 -2.46 -5.72 -8.71
C GLN A 62 -3.56 -6.13 -9.70
N ASP A 63 -4.48 -7.00 -9.27
CA ASP A 63 -5.67 -7.40 -10.02
C ASP A 63 -6.78 -6.34 -9.99
N GLY A 64 -6.50 -5.16 -9.44
CA GLY A 64 -7.46 -4.07 -9.27
C GLY A 64 -8.42 -4.27 -8.10
N THR A 65 -8.20 -5.25 -7.22
CA THR A 65 -9.02 -5.45 -6.01
C THR A 65 -8.58 -4.51 -4.89
N VAL A 66 -9.54 -3.97 -4.15
CA VAL A 66 -9.30 -3.30 -2.86
C VAL A 66 -9.71 -4.27 -1.74
N ALA A 67 -8.75 -4.69 -0.93
CA ALA A 67 -9.00 -5.57 0.20
C ALA A 67 -8.91 -4.81 1.53
N TYR A 68 -9.70 -5.27 2.50
CA TYR A 68 -9.84 -4.64 3.81
C TYR A 68 -9.52 -5.63 4.91
N GLN A 69 -8.85 -5.14 5.95
CA GLN A 69 -8.63 -5.90 7.17
C GLN A 69 -9.02 -5.06 8.38
N ARG A 70 -9.55 -5.75 9.39
CA ARG A 70 -9.78 -5.20 10.72
C ARG A 70 -9.01 -6.05 11.72
N ASN A 71 -8.10 -5.43 12.46
CA ASN A 71 -7.24 -6.11 13.44
C ASN A 71 -6.46 -7.30 12.82
N GLY A 72 -5.94 -7.10 11.60
CA GLY A 72 -5.17 -8.12 10.87
C GLY A 72 -5.99 -9.25 10.23
N VAL A 73 -7.30 -9.28 10.43
CA VAL A 73 -8.20 -10.27 9.82
C VAL A 73 -8.86 -9.67 8.60
N THR A 74 -8.80 -10.37 7.46
CA THR A 74 -9.54 -9.98 6.25
C THR A 74 -11.03 -9.95 6.55
N THR A 75 -11.65 -8.79 6.33
CA THR A 75 -13.09 -8.60 6.52
C THR A 75 -13.74 -8.20 5.20
N PRO A 76 -15.05 -8.44 5.06
CA PRO A 76 -15.82 -7.78 4.00
C PRO A 76 -15.60 -6.26 4.06
N ALA A 77 -15.61 -5.63 2.89
CA ALA A 77 -15.56 -4.19 2.77
C ALA A 77 -16.79 -3.57 3.46
N ASN A 78 -16.60 -2.44 4.13
CA ASN A 78 -17.71 -1.71 4.75
C ASN A 78 -18.66 -1.14 3.70
N CYS A 79 -19.85 -0.75 4.15
CA CYS A 79 -20.80 -0.05 3.32
C CYS A 79 -20.18 1.16 2.60
N CYS A 80 -20.48 1.33 1.31
CA CYS A 80 -19.94 2.39 0.44
C CYS A 80 -18.42 2.34 0.20
N ALA A 81 -17.70 1.34 0.72
CA ALA A 81 -16.28 1.22 0.48
C ALA A 81 -16.02 0.69 -0.95
N PRO A 82 -14.99 1.21 -1.65
CA PRO A 82 -14.64 0.72 -2.98
C PRO A 82 -14.11 -0.72 -2.92
N THR A 83 -14.44 -1.54 -3.91
CA THR A 83 -13.99 -2.95 -4.00
C THR A 83 -13.07 -3.17 -5.19
N LYS A 84 -13.15 -2.32 -6.21
CA LYS A 84 -12.30 -2.35 -7.39
C LYS A 84 -11.73 -0.98 -7.73
N PHE A 85 -10.54 -0.97 -8.30
CA PHE A 85 -9.89 0.24 -8.77
C PHE A 85 -9.04 0.00 -10.02
N ASN A 86 -8.77 1.08 -10.72
CA ASN A 86 -7.76 1.20 -11.76
C ASN A 86 -6.91 2.46 -11.52
N ARG A 87 -5.60 2.33 -11.70
CA ARG A 87 -4.64 3.41 -11.45
C ARG A 87 -4.14 4.03 -12.75
N GLN A 88 -4.04 5.35 -12.77
CA GLN A 88 -3.45 6.14 -13.86
C GLN A 88 -2.51 7.19 -13.25
N GLY A 89 -1.22 6.86 -13.14
CA GLY A 89 -0.24 7.73 -12.47
C GLY A 89 -0.59 7.93 -11.00
N ILE A 90 -0.83 9.17 -10.59
CA ILE A 90 -1.25 9.53 -9.22
C ILE A 90 -2.75 9.37 -8.98
N VAL A 91 -3.52 9.01 -10.01
CA VAL A 91 -4.97 8.89 -9.91
C VAL A 91 -5.35 7.45 -9.59
N VAL A 92 -6.13 7.26 -8.53
CA VAL A 92 -6.85 6.02 -8.21
C VAL A 92 -8.32 6.25 -8.60
N ASN A 93 -8.77 5.55 -9.64
CA ASN A 93 -10.18 5.56 -10.03
C ASN A 93 -10.83 4.31 -9.44
N TYR A 94 -11.88 4.48 -8.65
CA TYR A 94 -12.66 3.35 -8.15
C TYR A 94 -13.72 2.97 -9.17
N THR A 95 -13.90 1.67 -9.38
CA THR A 95 -14.78 1.13 -10.44
C THR A 95 -15.92 0.28 -9.91
N ASP A 96 -15.84 -0.13 -8.65
CA ASP A 96 -16.88 -0.92 -7.99
C ASP A 96 -16.90 -0.62 -6.49
N TRP A 97 -18.05 -0.81 -5.85
CA TRP A 97 -18.30 -0.48 -4.44
C TRP A 97 -19.27 -1.46 -3.79
N VAL A 98 -19.19 -1.54 -2.46
CA VAL A 98 -20.23 -2.20 -1.67
C VAL A 98 -21.52 -1.39 -1.73
N ILE A 99 -22.54 -1.97 -2.35
CA ILE A 99 -23.89 -1.41 -2.41
C ILE A 99 -24.63 -1.73 -1.11
N CYS A 100 -25.25 -0.73 -0.51
CA CYS A 100 -26.04 -0.89 0.71
C CYS A 100 -27.50 -0.53 0.45
N PRO A 101 -28.46 -1.37 0.87
CA PRO A 101 -29.87 -1.10 0.64
C PRO A 101 -30.40 0.12 1.42
N THR A 102 -29.71 0.54 2.48
CA THR A 102 -30.20 1.56 3.43
C THR A 102 -29.39 2.85 3.45
N ALA A 103 -28.36 2.99 2.62
CA ALA A 103 -27.49 4.17 2.60
C ALA A 103 -27.29 4.68 1.18
N PHE A 104 -27.46 5.98 0.98
CA PHE A 104 -27.10 6.63 -0.27
C PHE A 104 -25.60 6.95 -0.25
N CYS A 105 -24.82 6.15 -0.96
CA CYS A 105 -23.38 6.34 -1.05
C CYS A 105 -23.08 7.50 -2.02
N ALA A 106 -22.52 8.60 -1.51
CA ALA A 106 -21.80 9.55 -2.35
C ALA A 106 -20.51 8.86 -2.80
N THR A 107 -20.56 8.11 -3.90
CA THR A 107 -19.39 7.37 -4.40
C THR A 107 -18.38 8.35 -4.97
N THR A 108 -17.30 8.60 -4.24
CA THR A 108 -16.13 9.27 -4.76
C THR A 108 -15.48 8.37 -5.80
N LYS A 109 -15.62 8.74 -7.07
CA LYS A 109 -15.12 7.94 -8.20
C LYS A 109 -13.61 8.01 -8.37
N LYS A 110 -12.98 9.01 -7.76
CA LYS A 110 -11.60 9.35 -8.00
C LYS A 110 -10.94 9.85 -6.73
N THR A 111 -9.73 9.38 -6.50
CA THR A 111 -8.84 9.81 -5.44
C THR A 111 -7.46 10.11 -6.03
N ILE A 112 -6.81 11.15 -5.52
CA ILE A 112 -5.46 11.55 -5.90
C ILE A 112 -4.50 11.12 -4.80
N ILE A 113 -3.43 10.43 -5.19
CA ILE A 113 -2.27 10.19 -4.35
C ILE A 113 -1.50 11.51 -4.26
N THR A 114 -1.55 12.16 -3.10
CA THR A 114 -0.81 13.42 -2.84
C THR A 114 0.58 13.14 -2.27
N GLN A 115 0.76 12.00 -1.59
CA GLN A 115 2.06 11.52 -1.13
C GLN A 115 2.12 9.99 -1.18
N LEU A 116 3.27 9.45 -1.59
CA LEU A 116 3.55 8.03 -1.60
C LEU A 116 5.04 7.81 -1.35
N THR A 117 5.37 7.39 -0.13
CA THR A 117 6.72 7.06 0.33
C THR A 117 6.75 5.64 0.90
N ASP A 118 7.91 5.20 1.40
CA ASP A 118 8.07 3.87 2.00
C ASP A 118 7.26 3.69 3.30
N ASP A 119 6.79 4.79 3.90
CA ASP A 119 6.14 4.84 5.21
C ASP A 119 4.78 5.56 5.20
N LEU A 120 4.48 6.36 4.18
CA LEU A 120 3.27 7.19 4.12
C LEU A 120 2.58 7.10 2.77
N LEU A 121 1.28 6.83 2.83
CA LEU A 121 0.33 7.05 1.74
C LEU A 121 -0.62 8.17 2.16
N GLU A 122 -0.72 9.21 1.35
CA GLU A 122 -1.73 10.25 1.50
C GLU A 122 -2.65 10.29 0.29
N LEU A 123 -3.95 10.28 0.56
CA LEU A 123 -5.02 10.24 -0.43
C LEU A 123 -5.95 11.44 -0.27
N ASN A 124 -6.30 12.08 -1.37
CA ASN A 124 -7.30 13.14 -1.44
C ASN A 124 -8.45 12.72 -2.36
N ASP A 125 -9.66 12.58 -1.83
CA ASP A 125 -10.85 12.16 -2.60
C ASP A 125 -11.72 13.33 -3.09
N GLY A 126 -11.29 14.58 -2.87
CA GLY A 126 -12.04 15.78 -3.20
C GLY A 126 -12.96 16.29 -2.09
N TYR A 127 -13.07 15.57 -0.97
CA TYR A 127 -13.80 15.98 0.24
C TYR A 127 -12.95 15.84 1.50
N THR A 128 -12.16 14.78 1.57
CA THR A 128 -11.30 14.42 2.68
C THR A 128 -9.88 14.12 2.21
N ILE A 129 -8.95 14.34 3.14
CA ILE A 129 -7.59 13.84 3.03
C ILE A 129 -7.42 12.76 4.09
N SER A 130 -6.94 11.60 3.65
CA SER A 130 -6.67 10.43 4.49
C SER A 130 -5.19 10.10 4.46
N GLN A 131 -4.61 9.86 5.63
CA GLN A 131 -3.22 9.43 5.76
C GLN A 131 -3.16 8.01 6.30
N TYR A 132 -2.22 7.27 5.73
CA TYR A 132 -1.99 5.88 6.06
C TYR A 132 -0.51 5.62 6.28
N GLU A 133 -0.21 4.79 7.25
CA GLU A 133 1.13 4.26 7.48
C GLU A 133 1.25 2.84 6.93
N VAL A 134 2.47 2.38 6.65
CA VAL A 134 2.67 0.97 6.25
C VAL A 134 2.26 0.05 7.40
N ALA A 135 1.35 -0.87 7.09
CA ALA A 135 0.92 -1.89 8.03
C ALA A 135 1.99 -2.98 8.18
N LYS A 136 2.28 -3.36 9.42
CA LYS A 136 3.24 -4.41 9.78
C LYS A 136 2.67 -5.82 9.61
#